data_AF-A0A7Y1AE47-F1
#
_entry.id   AF-A0A7Y1AE47-F1
#
_cell.length_a   1.000
_cell.length_b   1.000
_cell.length_c   1.000
_cell.angle_alpha   90.00
_cell.angle_beta   90.00
_cell.angle_gamma   90.00
#
_symmetry.space_group_name_H-M   'P 1'
#
loop_
_entity.id
_entity.type
_entity.pdbx_description
1 polymer ?
#
loop_
_entity_poly.entity_id
_entity_poly.type
_entity_poly.pdbx_seq_one_letter_code
_entity_poly.pdbx_strand_id
1 'polypeptide(L)'
;MQKIVIRYVKNVSVSTGINQVLLGQEIFDDICEALIPRVDPNSKAFLVKKFHGVENYRWDIESVGQVPNPNAPITYEVIVSQYAAAQPIVYLSTTQKKTFAPLNKIVKPYSLVEIEYGFFQDIVKESGDVRTNKRYTNTLQKGEMRKRRLGIVVKVNNTSLQVIPTTADPSQAGGKNVVELDQGTLSQLDFYGGGKRSFALCDMIATVSANRIYPPAQAGTKIRSTSYKLKISKAERSSLIIAMIQSSGYGTYVEDLKELARISHDRINKNG
;
A
#
# COMPACT_ATOMS: atom_id res chain seq x y z
N MET A 1 6.64 34.92 15.77
CA MET A 1 6.21 33.50 15.89
C MET A 1 7.39 32.63 15.44
N GLN A 2 7.60 31.45 16.05
CA GLN A 2 8.75 30.61 15.70
C GLN A 2 8.42 29.77 14.46
N LYS A 3 9.29 29.80 13.44
CA LYS A 3 9.09 29.00 12.22
C LYS A 3 9.40 27.53 12.52
N ILE A 4 8.68 26.64 11.84
CA ILE A 4 9.05 25.21 11.78
C ILE A 4 9.72 24.97 10.43
N VAL A 5 10.86 24.28 10.42
CA VAL A 5 11.61 23.94 9.21
C VAL A 5 11.77 22.43 9.11
N ILE A 6 11.38 21.85 7.98
CA ILE A 6 11.63 20.44 7.68
C ILE A 6 12.65 20.37 6.54
N ARG A 7 13.84 19.83 6.82
CA ARG A 7 14.93 19.65 5.85
C ARG A 7 14.95 18.20 5.38
N TYR A 8 15.11 18.00 4.08
CA TYR A 8 15.29 16.69 3.48
C TYR A 8 16.75 16.53 3.06
N VAL A 9 17.44 15.55 3.64
CA VAL A 9 18.88 15.35 3.44
C VAL A 9 19.17 13.94 2.96
N LYS A 10 20.17 13.80 2.10
CA LYS A 10 20.67 12.50 1.61
C LYS A 10 22.08 12.25 2.14
N ASN A 11 22.32 11.06 2.66
CA ASN A 11 23.65 10.58 2.99
C ASN A 11 24.43 10.23 1.71
N VAL A 12 25.64 10.74 1.59
CA VAL A 12 26.59 10.44 0.50
C VAL A 12 27.89 9.97 1.12
N SER A 13 28.27 8.72 0.81
CA SER A 13 29.57 8.19 1.21
C SER A 13 30.68 8.90 0.45
N VAL A 14 31.64 9.45 1.19
CA VAL A 14 32.86 10.07 0.67
C VAL A 14 34.07 9.36 1.28
N SER A 15 35.27 9.57 0.72
CA SER A 15 36.51 8.92 1.19
C SER A 15 36.82 9.17 2.67
N THR A 16 36.29 10.26 3.24
CA THR A 16 36.51 10.69 4.63
C THR A 16 35.34 10.40 5.58
N GLY A 17 34.26 9.75 5.12
CA GLY A 17 33.09 9.43 5.95
C GLY A 17 31.75 9.57 5.21
N ILE A 18 30.70 9.94 5.95
CA ILE A 18 29.37 10.19 5.40
C ILE A 18 29.12 11.70 5.39
N ASN A 19 28.87 12.28 4.22
CA ASN A 19 28.45 13.66 4.09
C ASN A 19 26.93 13.74 3.89
N GLN A 20 26.30 14.79 4.41
CA GLN A 20 24.87 15.04 4.26
C GLN A 20 24.63 16.14 3.22
N VAL A 21 23.88 15.82 2.18
CA VAL A 21 23.51 16.75 1.11
C VAL A 21 22.06 17.17 1.26
N LEU A 22 21.79 18.46 1.37
CA LEU A 22 20.43 19.01 1.39
C LEU A 22 19.78 18.84 0.01
N LEU A 23 18.65 18.15 -0.03
CA LEU A 23 17.82 17.99 -1.24
C LEU A 23 16.78 19.10 -1.37
N GLY A 24 16.28 19.60 -0.25
CA GLY A 24 15.26 20.65 -0.20
C GLY A 24 14.71 20.84 1.22
N GLN A 25 13.83 21.81 1.38
CA GLN A 25 13.21 22.10 2.68
C GLN A 25 11.80 22.66 2.53
N GLU A 26 11.01 22.50 3.59
CA GLU A 26 9.71 23.14 3.78
C GLU A 26 9.81 24.09 4.97
N ILE A 27 9.30 25.32 4.80
CA ILE A 27 9.28 26.35 5.84
C ILE A 27 7.82 26.66 6.14
N PHE A 28 7.44 26.49 7.40
CA PHE A 28 6.11 26.75 7.91
C PHE A 28 6.16 28.06 8.70
N ASP A 29 5.51 29.09 8.16
CA ASP A 29 5.43 30.44 8.72
C ASP A 29 3.99 30.71 9.15
N ASP A 30 3.79 31.17 10.38
CA ASP A 30 2.47 31.33 11.02
C ASP A 30 1.60 30.05 11.01
N ILE A 31 2.25 28.88 11.04
CA ILE A 31 1.63 27.56 11.18
C ILE A 31 2.26 26.86 12.39
N CYS A 32 1.44 26.54 13.41
CA CYS A 32 1.94 26.02 14.70
C CYS A 32 2.35 24.54 14.69
N GLU A 33 2.03 23.80 13.62
CA GLU A 33 2.22 22.35 13.53
C GLU A 33 2.58 21.93 12.11
N ALA A 34 3.53 20.99 11.96
CA ALA A 34 3.91 20.42 10.67
C ALA A 34 3.88 18.89 10.70
N LEU A 35 3.71 18.28 9.52
CA LEU A 35 3.67 16.83 9.38
C LEU A 35 5.03 16.28 8.98
N ILE A 36 5.54 15.34 9.76
CA ILE A 36 6.75 14.57 9.44
C ILE A 36 6.40 13.10 9.21
N PRO A 37 7.17 12.36 8.40
CA PRO A 37 6.99 10.92 8.31
C PRO A 37 7.23 10.24 9.66
N ARG A 38 6.37 9.28 10.02
CA ARG A 38 6.62 8.42 11.17
C ARG A 38 7.67 7.37 10.83
N VAL A 39 8.70 7.27 11.67
CA VAL A 39 9.67 6.17 11.63
C VAL A 39 9.18 5.07 12.57
N ASP A 40 8.96 3.88 12.02
CA ASP A 40 8.54 2.68 12.77
C ASP A 40 9.70 1.68 12.72
N PRO A 41 10.29 1.27 13.87
CA PRO A 41 11.42 0.34 13.90
C PRO A 41 11.13 -0.99 13.20
N ASN A 42 9.86 -1.40 13.19
CA ASN A 42 9.42 -2.66 12.59
C ASN A 42 9.02 -2.50 11.11
N SER A 43 9.21 -1.31 10.54
CA SER A 43 8.67 -0.97 9.24
C SER A 43 9.43 0.16 8.55
N LYS A 44 10.02 -0.15 7.40
CA LYS A 44 10.51 0.87 6.47
C LYS A 44 9.39 1.83 6.06
N ALA A 45 9.63 3.12 6.27
CA ALA A 45 8.80 4.19 5.76
C ALA A 45 9.39 4.70 4.43
N PHE A 46 8.54 5.28 3.59
CA PHE A 46 8.96 5.93 2.35
C PHE A 46 8.20 7.24 2.21
N LEU A 47 8.71 8.15 1.38
CA LEU A 47 7.97 9.33 0.94
C LEU A 47 8.05 9.47 -0.57
N VAL A 48 7.09 10.21 -1.13
CA VAL A 48 7.08 10.59 -2.54
C VAL A 48 7.20 12.10 -2.60
N LYS A 49 8.36 12.59 -3.06
CA LYS A 49 8.67 14.01 -3.20
C LYS A 49 9.68 14.21 -4.34
N LYS A 50 9.41 15.19 -5.20
CA LYS A 50 10.29 15.59 -6.29
C LYS A 50 11.15 16.75 -5.81
N PHE A 51 12.45 16.54 -5.74
CA PHE A 51 13.40 17.61 -5.43
C PHE A 51 13.92 18.24 -6.72
N HIS A 52 14.28 19.51 -6.65
CA HIS A 52 14.85 20.24 -7.78
C HIS A 52 16.16 19.59 -8.22
N GLY A 53 16.36 19.43 -9.52
CA GLY A 53 17.58 18.81 -10.09
C GLY A 53 17.74 17.31 -9.84
N VAL A 54 16.74 16.63 -9.26
CA VAL A 54 16.80 15.19 -8.99
C VAL A 54 15.70 14.45 -9.72
N GLU A 55 16.03 13.43 -10.51
CA GLU A 55 15.03 12.67 -11.28
C GLU A 55 14.09 11.83 -10.41
N ASN A 56 14.60 11.34 -9.29
CA ASN A 56 13.88 10.46 -8.38
C ASN A 56 12.72 11.14 -7.63
N TYR A 57 11.57 10.47 -7.59
CA TYR A 57 10.40 10.89 -6.81
C TYR A 57 10.27 10.12 -5.49
N ARG A 58 10.77 8.88 -5.42
CA ARG A 58 10.49 7.97 -4.31
C ARG A 58 11.72 7.78 -3.43
N TRP A 59 11.54 8.03 -2.15
CA TRP A 59 12.63 8.07 -1.18
C TRP A 59 12.31 7.14 -0.03
N ASP A 60 13.26 6.29 0.34
CA ASP A 60 13.17 5.53 1.59
C ASP A 60 13.60 6.45 2.73
N ILE A 61 12.86 6.41 3.83
CA ILE A 61 13.17 7.20 5.02
C ILE A 61 14.08 6.38 5.92
N GLU A 62 15.25 6.92 6.21
CA GLU A 62 16.24 6.30 7.10
C GLU A 62 16.00 6.74 8.54
N SER A 63 15.81 8.04 8.76
CA SER A 63 15.54 8.59 10.07
C SER A 63 14.85 9.95 9.97
N VAL A 64 14.24 10.35 11.08
CA VAL A 64 13.69 11.68 11.29
C VAL A 64 14.10 12.13 12.68
N GLY A 65 14.68 13.32 12.81
CA GLY A 65 15.18 13.83 14.08
C GLY A 65 15.15 15.35 14.14
N GLN A 66 15.02 15.90 15.34
CA GLN A 66 15.15 17.32 15.56
C GLN A 66 16.64 17.70 15.55
N VAL A 67 16.99 18.78 14.87
CA VAL A 67 18.32 19.40 14.92
C VAL A 67 18.34 20.35 16.11
N PRO A 68 19.17 20.11 17.14
CA PRO A 68 19.22 20.99 18.30
C PRO A 68 19.80 22.35 17.89
N ASN A 69 19.01 23.41 18.03
CA ASN A 69 19.48 24.77 17.85
C ASN A 69 18.67 25.76 18.72
N PRO A 70 19.23 26.19 19.87
CA PRO A 70 18.52 27.04 20.83
C PRO A 70 18.12 28.42 20.28
N ASN A 71 18.81 28.92 19.25
CA ASN A 71 18.66 30.27 18.73
C ASN A 71 18.04 30.30 17.32
N ALA A 72 17.42 29.20 16.89
CA ALA A 72 16.89 29.05 15.53
C ALA A 72 15.44 28.53 15.55
N PRO A 73 14.74 28.61 14.40
CA PRO A 73 13.49 27.89 14.23
C PRO A 73 13.64 26.40 14.54
N ILE A 74 12.56 25.81 15.07
CA ILE A 74 12.48 24.36 15.29
C ILE A 74 12.71 23.67 13.96
N THR A 75 13.81 22.92 13.87
CA THR A 75 14.25 22.29 12.63
C THR A 75 14.26 20.77 12.80
N TYR A 76 13.61 20.06 11.86
CA TYR A 76 13.69 18.62 11.74
C TYR A 76 14.42 18.24 10.46
N GLU A 77 15.25 17.21 10.55
CA GLU A 77 15.89 16.58 9.41
C GLU A 77 15.27 15.22 9.13
N VAL A 78 14.83 15.04 7.88
CA VAL A 78 14.37 13.77 7.32
C VAL A 78 15.50 13.24 6.45
N ILE A 79 16.20 12.23 6.95
CA ILE A 79 17.28 11.57 6.22
C ILE A 79 16.65 10.55 5.28
N VAL A 80 16.98 10.67 4.00
CA VAL A 80 16.44 9.81 2.95
C VAL A 80 17.53 9.16 2.11
N SER A 81 17.23 7.97 1.62
CA SER A 81 17.99 7.31 0.56
C SER A 81 17.15 7.08 -0.68
N GLN A 82 17.85 6.97 -1.81
CA GLN A 82 17.21 6.68 -3.08
C GLN A 82 16.74 5.22 -3.08
N TYR A 83 15.47 5.02 -3.41
CA TYR A 83 14.94 3.67 -3.58
C TYR A 83 15.62 3.00 -4.77
N ALA A 84 16.40 1.94 -4.52
CA ALA A 84 17.08 1.16 -5.55
C ALA A 84 16.08 0.25 -6.28
N ALA A 85 15.19 0.82 -7.09
CA ALA A 85 14.41 0.03 -8.04
C ALA A 85 15.32 -0.37 -9.21
N ALA A 86 15.47 -1.67 -9.45
CA ALA A 86 16.18 -2.18 -10.63
C ALA A 86 15.53 -1.74 -11.96
N GLN A 87 14.25 -1.34 -11.93
CA GLN A 87 13.47 -0.85 -13.06
C GLN A 87 12.44 0.19 -12.62
N PRO A 88 12.10 1.18 -13.47
CA PRO A 88 11.09 2.19 -13.16
C PRO A 88 9.71 1.55 -12.92
N ILE A 89 9.02 2.01 -11.88
CA ILE A 89 7.63 1.61 -11.60
C ILE A 89 6.72 2.22 -12.66
N VAL A 90 5.96 1.37 -13.37
CA VAL A 90 4.94 1.82 -14.32
C VAL A 90 3.56 1.64 -13.70
N TYR A 91 2.92 2.74 -13.34
CA TYR A 91 1.57 2.74 -12.79
C TYR A 91 0.53 2.31 -13.84
N LEU A 92 -0.58 1.74 -13.36
CA LEU A 92 -1.70 1.30 -14.18
C LEU A 92 -2.26 2.44 -15.03
N SER A 93 -2.31 3.67 -14.50
CA SER A 93 -2.72 4.85 -15.26
C SER A 93 -1.77 5.16 -16.42
N THR A 94 -0.46 4.96 -16.25
CA THR A 94 0.52 5.08 -17.33
C THR A 94 0.32 3.98 -18.37
N THR A 95 0.07 2.74 -17.95
CA THR A 95 -0.28 1.64 -18.87
C THR A 95 -1.55 1.96 -19.66
N GLN A 96 -2.59 2.48 -18.99
CA GLN A 96 -3.84 2.89 -19.61
C GLN A 96 -3.62 3.95 -20.69
N LYS A 97 -2.86 5.00 -20.37
CA LYS A 97 -2.51 6.06 -21.33
C LYS A 97 -1.72 5.52 -22.52
N LYS A 98 -0.75 4.64 -22.30
CA LYS A 98 0.09 4.07 -23.37
C LYS A 98 -0.68 3.13 -24.30
N THR A 99 -1.63 2.37 -23.76
CA THR A 99 -2.38 1.35 -24.52
C THR A 99 -3.68 1.88 -25.11
N PHE A 100 -4.15 3.06 -24.67
CA PHE A 100 -5.46 3.62 -24.99
C PHE A 100 -6.63 2.66 -24.68
N ALA A 101 -6.40 1.63 -23.86
CA ALA A 101 -7.38 0.62 -23.52
C ALA A 101 -8.09 0.99 -22.21
N PRO A 102 -9.39 0.68 -22.06
CA PRO A 102 -10.07 0.81 -20.78
C PRO A 102 -9.46 -0.16 -19.75
N LEU A 103 -9.50 0.20 -18.46
CA LEU A 103 -8.85 -0.59 -17.40
C LEU A 103 -9.30 -2.05 -17.36
N ASN A 104 -10.57 -2.32 -17.66
CA ASN A 104 -11.14 -3.68 -17.69
C ASN A 104 -10.59 -4.56 -18.83
N LYS A 105 -9.88 -3.99 -19.81
CA LYS A 105 -9.15 -4.74 -20.85
C LYS A 105 -7.70 -5.01 -20.44
N ILE A 106 -7.12 -4.17 -19.58
CA ILE A 106 -5.74 -4.26 -19.09
C ILE A 106 -5.64 -5.18 -17.88
N VAL A 107 -6.49 -4.97 -16.88
CA VAL A 107 -6.55 -5.74 -15.64
C VAL A 107 -7.89 -6.47 -15.56
N LYS A 108 -7.89 -7.66 -14.97
CA LYS A 108 -9.10 -8.45 -14.75
C LYS A 108 -9.33 -8.66 -13.26
N PRO A 109 -10.58 -8.92 -12.84
CA PRO A 109 -10.83 -9.48 -11.52
C PRO A 109 -9.93 -10.69 -11.25
N TYR A 110 -9.54 -10.82 -9.99
CA TYR A 110 -8.64 -11.83 -9.42
C TYR A 110 -7.17 -11.71 -9.87
N SER A 111 -6.81 -10.67 -10.63
CA SER A 111 -5.41 -10.32 -10.89
C SER A 111 -4.71 -9.84 -9.61
N LEU A 112 -3.41 -10.14 -9.54
CA LEU A 112 -2.52 -9.66 -8.50
C LEU A 112 -1.90 -8.32 -8.89
N VAL A 113 -1.91 -7.37 -7.95
CA VAL A 113 -1.37 -6.02 -8.12
C VAL A 113 -0.59 -5.59 -6.88
N GLU A 114 0.39 -4.71 -7.03
CA GLU A 114 0.94 -3.96 -5.89
C GLU A 114 0.28 -2.60 -5.79
N ILE A 115 -0.01 -2.20 -4.55
CA ILE A 115 -0.76 -0.99 -4.22
C ILE A 115 0.05 -0.15 -3.26
N GLU A 116 0.16 1.15 -3.54
CA GLU A 116 0.75 2.15 -2.66
C GLU A 116 -0.31 2.90 -1.86
N TYR A 117 -0.44 2.55 -0.58
CA TYR A 117 -1.39 3.21 0.31
C TYR A 117 -0.84 4.50 0.94
N GLY A 118 0.49 4.63 1.04
CA GLY A 118 1.16 5.74 1.71
C GLY A 118 1.84 5.31 3.00
N PHE A 119 2.10 6.27 3.88
CA PHE A 119 2.81 6.10 5.14
C PHE A 119 2.16 6.93 6.24
N PHE A 120 2.36 6.56 7.50
CA PHE A 120 1.87 7.35 8.61
C PHE A 120 2.75 8.56 8.85
N GLN A 121 2.14 9.64 9.31
CA GLN A 121 2.81 10.88 9.65
C GLN A 121 2.59 11.20 11.13
N ASP A 122 3.60 11.80 11.74
CA ASP A 122 3.52 12.43 13.05
C ASP A 122 3.44 13.95 12.90
N ILE A 123 2.99 14.61 13.96
CA ILE A 123 2.89 16.06 14.05
C ILE A 123 4.04 16.56 14.89
N VAL A 124 4.78 17.54 14.38
CA VAL A 124 5.73 18.34 15.15
C VAL A 124 5.11 19.70 15.45
N LYS A 125 5.31 20.20 16.66
CA LYS A 125 4.82 21.52 17.07
C LYS A 125 5.95 22.54 17.09
N GLU A 126 5.59 23.82 17.12
CA GLU A 126 6.52 24.92 17.40
C GLU A 126 7.25 24.80 18.75
N SER A 127 6.73 23.99 19.69
CA SER A 127 7.44 23.66 20.94
C SER A 127 8.54 22.60 20.79
N GLY A 128 8.63 21.93 19.64
CA GLY A 128 9.43 20.70 19.46
C GLY A 128 8.73 19.41 19.90
N ASP A 129 7.50 19.49 20.40
CA ASP A 129 6.72 18.30 20.76
C ASP A 129 6.41 17.46 19.50
N VAL A 130 6.66 16.16 19.57
CA VAL A 130 6.21 15.20 18.55
C VAL A 130 4.98 14.45 19.06
N ARG A 131 3.89 14.46 18.28
CA ARG A 131 2.63 13.80 18.62
C ARG A 131 2.11 12.95 17.48
N THR A 132 1.33 11.92 17.82
CA THR A 132 0.60 11.14 16.82
C THR A 132 -0.42 12.01 16.10
N ASN A 133 -0.46 11.88 14.78
CA ASN A 133 -1.50 12.51 13.96
C ASN A 133 -2.87 11.87 14.20
N LYS A 134 -3.82 12.69 14.64
CA LYS A 134 -5.25 12.34 14.83
C LYS A 134 -6.21 13.38 14.24
N ARG A 135 -5.68 14.50 13.72
CA ARG A 135 -6.47 15.69 13.32
C ARG A 135 -6.36 15.99 11.84
N TYR A 136 -5.24 15.65 11.19
CA TYR A 136 -5.05 15.86 9.76
C TYR A 136 -5.63 14.69 8.97
N THR A 137 -6.97 14.65 8.87
CA THR A 137 -7.73 13.55 8.25
C THR A 137 -7.49 13.38 6.75
N ASN A 138 -6.86 14.37 6.11
CA ASN A 138 -6.39 14.30 4.72
C ASN A 138 -5.12 13.43 4.55
N THR A 139 -4.59 12.90 5.65
CA THR A 139 -3.44 12.00 5.67
C THR A 139 -3.82 10.63 6.24
N LEU A 140 -2.95 9.64 6.03
CA LEU A 140 -3.22 8.26 6.43
C LEU A 140 -3.39 8.13 7.95
N GLN A 141 -4.54 7.61 8.39
CA GLN A 141 -4.90 7.47 9.79
C GLN A 141 -4.63 6.07 10.34
N LYS A 142 -4.49 5.96 11.66
CA LYS A 142 -4.35 4.65 12.33
C LYS A 142 -5.57 3.78 12.03
N GLY A 143 -5.31 2.53 11.62
CA GLY A 143 -6.35 1.58 11.21
C GLY A 143 -6.46 1.44 9.69
N GLU A 144 -5.99 2.44 8.93
CA GLU A 144 -5.97 2.36 7.47
C GLU A 144 -4.79 1.53 6.96
N MET A 145 -4.96 1.01 5.74
CA MET A 145 -3.90 0.32 5.03
C MET A 145 -2.72 1.26 4.80
N ARG A 146 -1.50 0.76 5.05
CA ARG A 146 -0.25 1.48 4.84
C ARG A 146 0.77 0.68 4.05
N LYS A 147 1.80 1.38 3.58
CA LYS A 147 2.93 0.87 2.80
C LYS A 147 2.51 0.41 1.40
N ARG A 148 3.48 -0.17 0.70
CA ARG A 148 3.23 -1.01 -0.46
C ARG A 148 2.72 -2.37 0.01
N ARG A 149 1.63 -2.84 -0.59
CA ARG A 149 1.01 -4.15 -0.29
C ARG A 149 0.72 -4.86 -1.61
N LEU A 150 0.86 -6.18 -1.62
CA LEU A 150 0.19 -6.99 -2.64
C LEU A 150 -1.32 -6.89 -2.41
N GLY A 151 -2.11 -6.96 -3.47
CA GLY A 151 -3.55 -7.05 -3.38
C GLY A 151 -4.15 -7.78 -4.56
N ILE A 152 -5.40 -8.18 -4.37
CA ILE A 152 -6.20 -8.95 -5.31
C ILE A 152 -7.29 -8.05 -5.85
N VAL A 153 -7.40 -7.94 -7.16
CA VAL A 153 -8.44 -7.14 -7.80
C VAL A 153 -9.79 -7.83 -7.63
N VAL A 154 -10.78 -7.15 -7.07
CA VAL A 154 -12.16 -7.63 -6.95
C VAL A 154 -13.00 -7.07 -8.08
N LYS A 155 -12.91 -5.75 -8.31
CA LYS A 155 -13.69 -5.03 -9.31
C LYS A 155 -12.80 -4.05 -10.05
N VAL A 156 -13.07 -3.89 -11.34
CA VAL A 156 -12.42 -2.90 -12.20
C VAL A 156 -13.43 -1.82 -12.55
N ASN A 157 -13.16 -0.59 -12.15
CA ASN A 157 -13.93 0.60 -12.55
C ASN A 157 -13.16 1.35 -13.65
N ASN A 158 -13.69 2.50 -14.10
CA ASN A 158 -13.11 3.27 -15.20
C ASN A 158 -11.73 3.87 -14.87
N THR A 159 -11.53 4.32 -13.63
CA THR A 159 -10.32 5.05 -13.17
C THR A 159 -9.70 4.47 -11.90
N SER A 160 -10.32 3.43 -11.33
CA SER A 160 -9.95 2.83 -10.05
C SER A 160 -10.22 1.32 -10.05
N LEU A 161 -9.59 0.62 -9.11
CA LEU A 161 -9.86 -0.78 -8.82
C LEU A 161 -10.40 -0.90 -7.39
N GLN A 162 -11.32 -1.84 -7.16
CA GLN A 162 -11.54 -2.36 -5.81
C GLN A 162 -10.60 -3.52 -5.57
N VAL A 163 -9.87 -3.49 -4.48
CA VAL A 163 -8.79 -4.45 -4.18
C VAL A 163 -8.89 -4.94 -2.75
N ILE A 164 -8.50 -6.20 -2.55
CA ILE A 164 -8.27 -6.80 -1.23
C ILE A 164 -6.77 -6.76 -0.95
N PRO A 165 -6.28 -6.02 0.05
CA PRO A 165 -4.87 -6.01 0.40
C PRO A 165 -4.46 -7.30 1.10
N THR A 166 -3.17 -7.60 1.06
CA THR A 166 -2.59 -8.73 1.80
C THR A 166 -1.68 -8.28 2.95
N THR A 167 -1.50 -9.18 3.92
CA THR A 167 -0.55 -9.03 5.02
C THR A 167 0.21 -10.31 5.27
N ALA A 168 1.43 -10.21 5.80
CA ALA A 168 2.23 -11.35 6.23
C ALA A 168 2.15 -11.56 7.75
N ASP A 169 1.14 -10.98 8.41
CA ASP A 169 0.93 -11.09 9.85
C ASP A 169 0.27 -12.43 10.18
N PRO A 170 0.96 -13.35 10.87
CA PRO A 170 0.43 -14.68 11.17
C PRO A 170 -0.76 -14.66 12.14
N SER A 171 -1.01 -13.55 12.86
CA SER A 171 -2.17 -13.42 13.74
C SER A 171 -3.52 -13.46 12.99
N GLN A 172 -3.49 -13.29 11.67
CA GLN A 172 -4.67 -13.32 10.81
C GLN A 172 -5.10 -14.74 10.43
N ALA A 173 -4.27 -15.75 10.70
CA ALA A 173 -4.58 -17.13 10.37
C ALA A 173 -5.86 -17.60 11.08
N GLY A 174 -6.73 -18.30 10.35
CA GLY A 174 -7.99 -18.82 10.89
C GLY A 174 -9.14 -17.81 10.96
N GLY A 175 -8.93 -16.55 10.54
CA GLY A 175 -10.00 -15.57 10.40
C GLY A 175 -11.01 -15.98 9.32
N LYS A 176 -12.30 -15.86 9.62
CA LYS A 176 -13.41 -16.15 8.68
C LYS A 176 -13.37 -15.22 7.45
N ASN A 177 -13.08 -13.95 7.69
CA ASN A 177 -12.91 -12.90 6.68
C ASN A 177 -11.51 -12.86 6.05
N VAL A 178 -10.68 -13.90 6.24
CA VAL A 178 -9.29 -13.94 5.79
C VAL A 178 -9.07 -15.17 4.90
N VAL A 179 -8.30 -15.01 3.83
CA VAL A 179 -7.86 -16.12 2.98
C VAL A 179 -6.34 -16.17 2.94
N GLU A 180 -5.76 -17.29 3.34
CA GLU A 180 -4.34 -17.54 3.12
C GLU A 180 -4.10 -17.85 1.64
N LEU A 181 -3.10 -17.20 1.05
CA LEU A 181 -2.71 -17.40 -0.34
C LEU A 181 -1.78 -18.60 -0.47
N ASP A 182 -2.01 -19.38 -1.51
CA ASP A 182 -1.28 -20.59 -1.82
C ASP A 182 0.18 -20.24 -2.16
N GLN A 183 1.10 -21.07 -1.68
CA GLN A 183 2.52 -20.89 -1.99
C GLN A 183 2.81 -20.99 -3.49
N GLY A 184 2.01 -21.73 -4.26
CA GLY A 184 2.09 -21.78 -5.72
C GLY A 184 1.71 -20.47 -6.41
N THR A 185 0.86 -19.65 -5.78
CA THR A 185 0.54 -18.30 -6.25
C THR A 185 1.65 -17.33 -5.86
N LEU A 186 2.13 -17.40 -4.62
CA LEU A 186 3.17 -16.50 -4.10
C LEU A 186 4.54 -16.73 -4.75
N SER A 187 4.90 -17.98 -5.08
CA SER A 187 6.18 -18.33 -5.70
C SER A 187 6.39 -17.73 -7.09
N GLN A 188 5.31 -17.27 -7.74
CA GLN A 188 5.38 -16.54 -9.01
C GLN A 188 5.86 -15.09 -8.83
N LEU A 189 5.95 -14.60 -7.59
CA LEU A 189 6.29 -13.22 -7.24
C LEU A 189 7.69 -13.14 -6.63
N ASP A 190 8.48 -12.17 -7.06
CA ASP A 190 9.86 -11.97 -6.59
C ASP A 190 9.94 -11.70 -5.08
N PHE A 191 9.15 -10.75 -4.59
CA PHE A 191 9.20 -10.34 -3.18
C PHE A 191 8.42 -11.26 -2.24
N TYR A 192 7.35 -11.89 -2.72
CA TYR A 192 6.40 -12.65 -1.88
C TYR A 192 6.65 -14.16 -1.92
N GLY A 193 7.44 -14.66 -2.89
CA GLY A 193 7.69 -16.09 -3.08
C GLY A 193 8.66 -16.74 -2.09
N GLY A 194 9.31 -15.96 -1.21
CA GLY A 194 10.32 -16.44 -0.25
C GLY A 194 9.79 -17.23 0.95
N GLY A 195 8.69 -17.97 0.80
CA GLY A 195 8.11 -18.82 1.85
C GLY A 195 7.32 -18.10 2.96
N LYS A 196 7.09 -16.79 2.83
CA LYS A 196 6.26 -16.04 3.79
C LYS A 196 4.78 -16.26 3.50
N ARG A 197 4.06 -16.76 4.51
CA ARG A 197 2.59 -16.84 4.51
C ARG A 197 2.01 -15.45 4.26
N SER A 198 0.99 -15.37 3.40
CA SER A 198 0.32 -14.13 3.05
C SER A 198 -1.19 -14.30 3.13
N PHE A 199 -1.86 -13.35 3.76
CA PHE A 199 -3.27 -13.39 4.09
C PHE A 199 -3.99 -12.23 3.41
N ALA A 200 -4.99 -12.53 2.60
CA ALA A 200 -5.90 -11.56 1.99
C ALA A 200 -6.97 -11.13 3.00
N LEU A 201 -7.09 -9.83 3.25
CA LEU A 201 -7.96 -9.24 4.28
C LEU A 201 -9.28 -8.77 3.67
N CYS A 202 -10.30 -9.63 3.63
CA CYS A 202 -11.55 -9.35 2.92
C CYS A 202 -12.44 -8.29 3.61
N ASP A 203 -12.13 -7.90 4.84
CA ASP A 203 -12.71 -6.76 5.56
C ASP A 203 -12.06 -5.41 5.22
N MET A 204 -10.88 -5.43 4.60
CA MET A 204 -10.10 -4.25 4.22
C MET A 204 -10.21 -3.92 2.72
N ILE A 205 -11.34 -4.24 2.09
CA ILE A 205 -11.58 -3.92 0.68
C ILE A 205 -11.52 -2.41 0.49
N ALA A 206 -10.66 -1.95 -0.42
CA ALA A 206 -10.46 -0.54 -0.70
C ALA A 206 -10.66 -0.22 -2.19
N THR A 207 -11.24 0.93 -2.49
CA THR A 207 -11.23 1.50 -3.84
C THR A 207 -9.98 2.35 -4.01
N VAL A 208 -9.12 1.99 -4.96
CA VAL A 208 -7.81 2.61 -5.14
C VAL A 208 -7.64 3.13 -6.56
N SER A 209 -7.13 4.35 -6.68
CA SER A 209 -6.83 4.99 -7.97
C SER A 209 -5.79 4.19 -8.77
N ALA A 210 -5.95 4.14 -10.10
CA ALA A 210 -4.95 3.58 -11.01
C ALA A 210 -3.55 4.23 -10.91
N ASN A 211 -3.45 5.44 -10.32
CA ASN A 211 -2.18 6.12 -10.02
C ASN A 211 -1.40 5.53 -8.84
N ARG A 212 -1.99 4.59 -8.09
CA ARG A 212 -1.37 3.92 -6.93
C ARG A 212 -1.12 2.44 -7.15
N ILE A 213 -1.43 1.94 -8.34
CA ILE A 213 -1.45 0.52 -8.68
C ILE A 213 -0.40 0.24 -9.74
N TYR A 214 0.34 -0.84 -9.60
CA TYR A 214 1.28 -1.33 -10.61
C TYR A 214 1.41 -2.86 -10.51
N PRO A 215 1.94 -3.53 -11.55
CA PRO A 215 2.03 -4.98 -11.53
C PRO A 215 3.14 -5.42 -10.56
N PRO A 216 2.96 -6.55 -9.83
CA PRO A 216 4.00 -7.10 -8.99
C PRO A 216 5.20 -7.57 -9.83
N ALA A 217 6.37 -7.64 -9.21
CA ALA A 217 7.57 -8.18 -9.85
C ALA A 217 7.46 -9.72 -9.93
N GLN A 218 7.75 -10.27 -11.11
CA GLN A 218 7.75 -11.72 -11.34
C GLN A 218 9.02 -12.36 -10.79
N ALA A 219 8.89 -13.54 -10.22
CA ALA A 219 10.01 -14.31 -9.67
C ALA A 219 11.12 -14.53 -10.73
N GLY A 220 12.37 -14.43 -10.28
CA GLY A 220 13.56 -14.68 -11.12
C GLY A 220 13.92 -13.60 -12.13
N THR A 221 13.02 -12.68 -12.45
CA THR A 221 13.27 -11.63 -13.47
C THR A 221 13.35 -10.23 -12.88
N LYS A 222 12.71 -10.00 -11.71
CA LYS A 222 12.43 -8.64 -11.17
C LYS A 222 11.66 -7.74 -12.14
N ILE A 223 11.13 -8.28 -13.25
CA ILE A 223 10.37 -7.56 -14.26
C ILE A 223 8.92 -7.42 -13.79
N ARG A 224 8.34 -6.25 -14.05
CA ARG A 224 6.95 -5.92 -13.74
C ARG A 224 6.17 -5.85 -15.05
N SER A 225 5.51 -6.95 -15.42
CA SER A 225 4.77 -7.01 -16.69
C SER A 225 3.49 -6.16 -16.62
N THR A 226 3.40 -5.14 -17.48
CA THR A 226 2.21 -4.28 -17.64
C THR A 226 1.01 -4.99 -18.29
N SER A 227 1.11 -6.31 -18.51
CA SER A 227 0.01 -7.15 -19.01
C SER A 227 -0.85 -7.74 -17.89
N TYR A 228 -0.45 -7.61 -16.62
CA TYR A 228 -1.22 -8.02 -15.44
C TYR A 228 -1.77 -9.47 -15.48
N LYS A 229 -0.95 -10.39 -16.01
CA LYS A 229 -1.33 -11.80 -16.22
C LYS A 229 -1.42 -12.62 -14.93
N LEU A 230 -0.70 -12.23 -13.88
CA LEU A 230 -0.67 -12.93 -12.60
C LEU A 230 -2.02 -12.84 -11.89
N LYS A 231 -2.53 -13.98 -11.43
CA LYS A 231 -3.86 -14.14 -10.82
C LYS A 231 -3.81 -15.19 -9.72
N ILE A 232 -4.75 -15.11 -8.79
CA ILE A 232 -5.00 -16.19 -7.83
C ILE A 232 -5.63 -17.41 -8.54
N SER A 233 -5.49 -18.58 -7.91
CA SER A 233 -6.01 -19.85 -8.37
C SER A 233 -7.55 -19.88 -8.32
N LYS A 234 -8.17 -20.86 -9.00
CA LYS A 234 -9.62 -21.06 -8.93
C LYS A 234 -10.08 -21.44 -7.53
N ALA A 235 -9.27 -22.20 -6.79
CA ALA A 235 -9.56 -22.57 -5.40
C ALA A 235 -9.52 -21.35 -4.48
N GLU A 236 -8.44 -20.57 -4.55
CA GLU A 236 -8.31 -19.30 -3.80
C GLU A 236 -9.46 -18.35 -4.11
N ARG A 237 -9.90 -18.26 -5.38
CA ARG A 237 -11.05 -17.45 -5.76
C ARG A 237 -12.33 -17.86 -5.03
N SER A 238 -12.62 -19.15 -4.93
CA SER A 238 -13.81 -19.64 -4.22
C SER A 238 -13.74 -19.28 -2.73
N SER A 239 -12.58 -19.51 -2.09
CA SER A 239 -12.34 -19.13 -0.70
C SER A 239 -12.50 -17.61 -0.49
N LEU A 240 -11.99 -16.80 -1.42
CA LEU A 240 -12.09 -15.35 -1.37
C LEU A 240 -13.54 -14.86 -1.41
N ILE A 241 -14.38 -15.46 -2.27
CA ILE A 241 -15.80 -15.12 -2.35
C ILE A 241 -16.51 -15.41 -1.03
N ILE A 242 -16.26 -16.58 -0.42
CA ILE A 242 -16.83 -16.95 0.87
C ILE A 242 -16.39 -15.96 1.96
N ALA A 243 -15.09 -15.66 2.03
CA ALA A 243 -14.55 -14.72 3.01
C ALA A 243 -15.09 -13.29 2.83
N MET A 244 -15.34 -12.84 1.60
CA MET A 244 -15.97 -11.54 1.32
C MET A 244 -17.44 -11.48 1.76
N ILE A 245 -18.19 -12.57 1.58
CA ILE A 245 -19.57 -12.67 2.07
C ILE A 245 -19.58 -12.56 3.60
N GLN A 246 -18.67 -13.28 4.26
CA GLN A 246 -18.51 -13.24 5.71
C GLN A 246 -18.08 -11.85 6.20
N SER A 247 -17.16 -11.18 5.51
CA SER A 247 -16.72 -9.82 5.89
C SER A 247 -17.82 -8.77 5.72
N SER A 248 -18.75 -9.00 4.79
CA SER A 248 -19.89 -8.12 4.53
C SER A 248 -21.04 -8.28 5.55
N GLY A 249 -20.86 -9.10 6.59
CA GLY A 249 -21.87 -9.36 7.63
C GLY A 249 -22.89 -10.44 7.26
N TYR A 250 -22.76 -11.06 6.09
CA TYR A 250 -23.70 -12.06 5.58
C TYR A 250 -23.22 -13.50 5.90
N GLY A 251 -22.84 -13.74 7.17
CA GLY A 251 -22.19 -14.99 7.59
C GLY A 251 -23.02 -16.26 7.33
N THR A 252 -24.35 -16.16 7.28
CA THR A 252 -25.27 -17.27 7.00
C THR A 252 -25.65 -17.41 5.54
N TYR A 253 -25.29 -16.44 4.68
CA TYR A 253 -25.83 -16.35 3.32
C TYR A 253 -25.57 -17.57 2.45
N VAL A 254 -24.42 -18.23 2.65
CA VAL A 254 -24.12 -19.48 1.95
C VAL A 254 -25.09 -20.60 2.36
N GLU A 255 -25.46 -20.66 3.63
CA GLU A 255 -26.40 -21.65 4.14
C GLU A 255 -27.85 -21.29 3.78
N ASP A 256 -28.19 -20.00 3.80
CA ASP A 256 -29.48 -19.50 3.32
C ASP A 256 -29.68 -19.84 1.84
N LEU A 257 -28.65 -19.73 1.01
CA LEU A 257 -28.70 -20.14 -0.40
C LEU A 257 -28.88 -21.66 -0.59
N LYS A 258 -28.21 -22.48 0.24
CA LYS A 258 -28.39 -23.94 0.19
C LYS A 258 -29.81 -24.34 0.59
N GLU A 259 -30.37 -23.67 1.59
CA GLU A 259 -31.74 -23.91 2.05
C GLU A 259 -32.76 -23.50 0.97
N LEU A 260 -32.59 -22.33 0.35
CA LEU A 260 -33.43 -21.91 -0.78
C LEU A 260 -33.36 -22.89 -1.97
N ALA A 261 -32.16 -23.41 -2.28
CA ALA A 261 -31.99 -24.39 -3.34
C ALA A 261 -32.72 -25.72 -3.02
N ARG A 262 -32.68 -26.16 -1.76
CA ARG A 262 -33.44 -27.34 -1.29
C ARG A 262 -34.95 -27.14 -1.42
N ILE A 263 -35.47 -26.02 -0.90
CA ILE A 263 -36.90 -25.69 -0.98
C ILE A 263 -37.39 -25.62 -2.45
N SER A 264 -36.57 -25.06 -3.34
CA SER A 264 -36.87 -25.01 -4.78
C SER A 264 -36.96 -26.40 -5.41
N HIS A 265 -36.03 -27.30 -5.08
CA HIS A 265 -36.02 -28.67 -5.57
C HIS A 265 -37.25 -29.46 -5.09
N ASP A 266 -37.63 -29.30 -3.83
CA ASP A 266 -38.81 -29.98 -3.25
C ASP A 266 -40.14 -29.47 -3.82
N ARG A 267 -40.21 -28.18 -4.21
CA ARG A 267 -41.40 -27.61 -4.89
C ARG A 267 -41.58 -28.12 -6.31
N ILE A 268 -40.48 -28.36 -7.03
CA ILE A 268 -40.54 -28.91 -8.39
C ILE A 268 -40.99 -30.38 -8.34
N ASN A 269 -40.48 -31.16 -7.40
CA ASN A 269 -40.83 -32.58 -7.26
C ASN A 269 -42.25 -32.83 -6.69
N LYS A 270 -42.89 -31.84 -6.07
CA LYS A 270 -44.28 -31.95 -5.58
C LYS A 270 -45.34 -31.53 -6.61
N ASN A 271 -44.92 -30.87 -7.70
CA ASN A 271 -45.82 -30.33 -8.74
C ASN A 271 -45.65 -31.04 -10.10
N GLY A 272 -44.86 -32.12 -10.17
CA GLY A 272 -44.74 -33.02 -11.32
C GLY A 272 -45.20 -34.42 -10.95
#